data_AF-A0A517IBP8-F1
#
_entry.id   AF-A0A517IBP8-F1
#
_cell.length_a   1.000
_cell.length_b   1.000
_cell.length_c   1.000
_cell.angle_alpha   90.00
_cell.angle_beta   90.00
_cell.angle_gamma   90.00
#
_symmetry.space_group_name_H-M   'P 1'
#
loop_
_entity.id
_entity.type
_entity.pdbx_description
1 polymer ?
#
loop_
_entity_poly.entity_id
_entity_poly.type
_entity_poly.pdbx_seq_one_letter_code
_entity_poly.pdbx_strand_id
1 'polypeptide(L)'
;MNAMELNQALQMYVRTETFPVGVSIRKEEAALPSKAKRPVRDMGYPITICQAVGFSRRYGWSIAMNGVDLSCPIAQVAFGYEEQPAFYTEGHLACGMYTDSLENGAKSEQDVPKFSAEESGYYVSFPLERAEIEPDVVVIYGNAAQVMRLVAGMLYKRGGSIPSTFSSRADCADIAIKPIQTGQPQVIVPCYGDRLFAQTQDHEMAFSFHFRDAAELVEGLVGTQKGGIRYPIPSFLRYQAEFPPTYQKLAGMFGEKN
;
A
#
# COMPACT_ATOMS: atom_id res chain seq x y z
N MET A 1 12.94 16.47 1.66
CA MET A 1 12.45 15.72 2.84
C MET A 1 13.06 14.34 2.79
N ASN A 2 13.56 13.82 3.91
CA ASN A 2 14.13 12.48 3.99
C ASN A 2 13.11 11.45 4.51
N ALA A 3 13.46 10.16 4.48
CA ALA A 3 12.57 9.06 4.88
C ALA A 3 12.14 9.12 6.35
N MET A 4 13.03 9.58 7.24
CA MET A 4 12.73 9.72 8.67
C MET A 4 11.70 10.83 8.93
N GLU A 5 11.87 11.98 8.29
CA GLU A 5 10.91 13.09 8.34
C GLU A 5 9.53 12.67 7.82
N LEU A 6 9.49 11.92 6.71
CA LEU A 6 8.25 11.36 6.19
C LEU A 6 7.60 10.38 7.20
N ASN A 7 8.38 9.47 7.78
CA ASN A 7 7.86 8.54 8.80
C ASN A 7 7.22 9.30 9.97
N GLN A 8 7.91 10.31 10.52
CA GLN A 8 7.38 11.13 11.62
C GLN A 8 6.06 11.82 11.25
N ALA A 9 5.97 12.38 10.04
CA ALA A 9 4.75 13.00 9.56
C ALA A 9 3.60 12.00 9.40
N LEU A 10 3.86 10.80 8.86
CA LEU A 10 2.87 9.73 8.73
C LEU A 10 2.36 9.26 10.11
N GLN A 11 3.25 9.10 11.09
CA GLN A 11 2.83 8.78 12.46
C GLN A 11 1.97 9.90 13.08
N MET A 12 2.31 11.17 12.82
CA MET A 12 1.57 12.30 13.37
C MET A 12 0.17 12.46 12.76
N TYR A 13 0.05 12.39 11.43
CA TYR A 13 -1.18 12.76 10.72
C TYR A 13 -2.06 11.58 10.30
N VAL A 14 -1.47 10.38 10.17
CA VAL A 14 -2.15 9.16 9.69
C VAL A 14 -2.19 8.07 10.76
N ARG A 15 -1.24 8.06 11.70
CA ARG A 15 -1.17 7.11 12.83
C ARG A 15 -1.21 5.66 12.36
N THR A 16 -0.33 5.32 11.41
CA THR A 16 -0.28 4.00 10.76
C THR A 16 -0.13 2.89 11.78
N GLU A 17 -0.84 1.77 11.59
CA GLU A 17 -0.78 0.63 12.52
C GLU A 17 0.55 -0.15 12.43
N THR A 18 1.13 -0.20 11.23
CA THR A 18 2.43 -0.83 10.97
C THR A 18 3.42 0.18 10.38
N PHE A 19 4.71 -0.16 10.32
CA PHE A 19 5.70 0.73 9.73
C PHE A 19 5.37 1.05 8.27
N PRO A 20 5.38 2.34 7.86
CA PRO A 20 5.46 2.71 6.45
C PRO A 20 6.69 2.09 5.81
N VAL A 21 6.55 1.54 4.60
CA VAL A 21 7.60 0.79 3.92
C VAL A 21 8.11 1.56 2.72
N GLY A 22 9.42 1.74 2.66
CA GLY A 22 10.13 2.13 1.45
C GLY A 22 10.38 0.90 0.57
N VAL A 23 10.20 1.09 -0.73
CA VAL A 23 10.47 0.11 -1.77
C VAL A 23 11.46 0.71 -2.76
N SER A 24 12.50 -0.04 -3.11
CA SER A 24 13.46 0.33 -4.14
C SER A 24 13.76 -0.83 -5.07
N ILE A 25 14.07 -0.51 -6.33
CA ILE A 25 14.63 -1.45 -7.31
C ILE A 25 16.11 -1.11 -7.48
N ARG A 26 17.00 -2.08 -7.21
CA ARG A 26 18.46 -1.90 -7.30
C ARG A 26 19.06 -2.90 -8.27
N LYS A 27 19.84 -2.41 -9.24
CA LYS A 27 20.46 -3.27 -10.25
C LYS A 27 21.58 -4.13 -9.70
N GLU A 28 22.39 -3.53 -8.84
CA GLU A 28 23.62 -4.14 -8.35
C GLU A 28 23.48 -4.55 -6.89
N GLU A 29 24.04 -5.71 -6.55
CA GLU A 29 24.06 -6.21 -5.18
C GLU A 29 24.83 -5.27 -4.23
N ALA A 30 25.84 -4.56 -4.74
CA ALA A 30 26.60 -3.56 -3.98
C ALA A 30 25.75 -2.34 -3.56
N ALA A 31 24.61 -2.10 -4.21
CA ALA A 31 23.69 -1.01 -3.89
C ALA A 31 22.61 -1.41 -2.86
N LEU A 32 22.67 -2.63 -2.32
CA LEU A 32 21.72 -3.10 -1.31
C LEU A 32 22.06 -2.54 0.08
N PRO A 33 21.06 -2.30 0.95
CA PRO A 33 21.31 -1.97 2.34
C PRO A 33 22.14 -3.04 3.03
N SER A 34 23.08 -2.61 3.87
CA SER A 34 24.07 -3.50 4.50
C SER A 34 23.45 -4.59 5.38
N LYS A 35 22.29 -4.28 5.97
CA LYS A 35 21.52 -5.18 6.85
C LYS A 35 20.33 -5.85 6.17
N ALA A 36 20.18 -5.68 4.85
CA ALA A 36 19.10 -6.34 4.13
C ALA A 36 19.30 -7.86 4.14
N LYS A 37 18.26 -8.58 4.56
CA LYS A 37 18.22 -10.04 4.46
C LYS A 37 17.91 -10.45 3.04
N ARG A 38 18.60 -11.48 2.57
CA ARG A 38 18.36 -12.19 1.31
C ARG A 38 17.62 -13.49 1.66
N PRO A 39 16.37 -13.70 1.22
CA PRO A 39 15.55 -14.84 1.64
C PRO A 39 16.23 -16.21 1.54
N VAL A 40 16.72 -16.60 0.37
CA VAL A 40 17.33 -17.94 0.21
C VAL A 40 18.64 -18.05 0.99
N ARG A 41 19.48 -17.01 0.95
CA ARG A 41 20.79 -17.00 1.63
C ARG A 41 20.66 -17.03 3.16
N ASP A 42 19.78 -16.20 3.72
CA ASP A 42 19.74 -15.92 5.17
C ASP A 42 18.58 -16.63 5.89
N MET A 43 17.55 -17.07 5.16
CA MET A 43 16.39 -17.78 5.72
C MET A 43 16.31 -19.23 5.23
N GLY A 44 17.01 -19.57 4.15
CA GLY A 44 17.06 -20.93 3.60
C GLY A 44 15.89 -21.29 2.68
N TYR A 45 15.02 -20.33 2.34
CA TYR A 45 13.87 -20.55 1.46
C TYR A 45 13.44 -19.27 0.73
N PRO A 46 12.86 -19.37 -0.48
CA PRO A 46 12.31 -18.23 -1.19
C PRO A 46 10.98 -17.76 -0.58
N ILE A 47 10.64 -16.49 -0.78
CA ILE A 47 9.40 -15.87 -0.27
C ILE A 47 8.68 -15.10 -1.39
N THR A 48 7.48 -14.61 -1.13
CA THR A 48 6.79 -13.69 -2.05
C THR A 48 7.20 -12.23 -1.82
N ILE A 49 6.99 -11.35 -2.81
CA ILE A 49 7.18 -9.91 -2.63
C ILE A 49 6.24 -9.36 -1.55
N CYS A 50 5.00 -9.85 -1.50
CA CYS A 50 4.03 -9.54 -0.45
C CYS A 50 4.63 -9.84 0.95
N GLN A 51 5.27 -11.00 1.12
CA GLN A 51 5.95 -11.34 2.37
C GLN A 51 7.12 -10.40 2.68
N ALA A 52 7.90 -9.96 1.70
CA ALA A 52 8.99 -9.00 1.91
C ALA A 52 8.47 -7.66 2.49
N VAL A 53 7.37 -7.16 1.93
CA VAL A 53 6.66 -5.98 2.48
C VAL A 53 6.12 -6.28 3.88
N GLY A 54 5.55 -7.47 4.09
CA GLY A 54 5.08 -7.97 5.39
C GLY A 54 6.17 -7.95 6.48
N PHE A 55 7.36 -8.48 6.17
CA PHE A 55 8.53 -8.44 7.04
C PHE A 55 8.94 -7.00 7.37
N SER A 56 8.94 -6.12 6.37
CA SER A 56 9.30 -4.71 6.53
C SER A 56 8.32 -3.98 7.44
N ARG A 57 7.01 -4.12 7.19
CA ARG A 57 5.98 -3.37 7.93
C ARG A 57 5.72 -3.90 9.34
N ARG A 58 5.88 -5.21 9.56
CA ARG A 58 5.55 -5.85 10.85
C ARG A 58 6.76 -6.13 11.71
N TYR A 59 7.86 -6.61 11.13
CA TYR A 59 9.06 -6.99 11.90
C TYR A 59 10.16 -5.93 11.85
N GLY A 60 10.01 -4.92 10.99
CA GLY A 60 11.00 -3.87 10.80
C GLY A 60 12.30 -4.38 10.17
N TRP A 61 12.21 -5.46 9.38
CA TRP A 61 13.34 -6.04 8.65
C TRP A 61 13.50 -5.37 7.30
N SER A 62 14.73 -5.17 6.85
CA SER A 62 15.00 -4.85 5.45
C SER A 62 15.17 -6.15 4.68
N ILE A 63 14.45 -6.33 3.57
CA ILE A 63 14.53 -7.51 2.70
C ILE A 63 14.99 -7.04 1.33
N ALA A 64 16.01 -7.70 0.78
CA ALA A 64 16.39 -7.58 -0.62
C ALA A 64 16.19 -8.94 -1.30
N MET A 65 15.55 -8.96 -2.47
CA MET A 65 15.26 -10.20 -3.18
C MET A 65 15.32 -10.00 -4.70
N ASN A 66 15.76 -11.04 -5.41
CA ASN A 66 15.64 -11.13 -6.87
C ASN A 66 14.89 -12.42 -7.26
N GLY A 67 14.90 -12.80 -8.53
CA GLY A 67 14.20 -14.01 -9.00
C GLY A 67 14.56 -15.29 -8.24
N VAL A 68 15.82 -15.47 -7.79
CA VAL A 68 16.21 -16.67 -7.01
C VAL A 68 15.53 -16.69 -5.63
N ASP A 69 15.28 -15.52 -5.06
CA ASP A 69 14.65 -15.37 -3.75
C ASP A 69 13.11 -15.40 -3.81
N LEU A 70 12.53 -15.43 -5.01
CA LEU A 70 11.10 -15.23 -5.26
C LEU A 70 10.35 -16.53 -5.54
N SER A 71 9.35 -16.86 -4.72
CA SER A 71 8.54 -18.06 -4.89
C SER A 71 7.27 -17.86 -5.74
N CYS A 72 6.82 -16.62 -5.95
CA CYS A 72 5.57 -16.34 -6.66
C CYS A 72 5.79 -16.25 -8.18
N PRO A 73 5.21 -17.14 -9.00
CA PRO A 73 5.44 -17.15 -10.45
C PRO A 73 4.83 -15.94 -11.18
N ILE A 74 3.73 -15.38 -10.66
CA ILE A 74 3.15 -14.14 -11.20
C ILE A 74 4.13 -12.98 -11.02
N ALA A 75 4.79 -12.91 -9.87
CA ALA A 75 5.78 -11.87 -9.60
C ALA A 75 7.11 -12.12 -10.32
N GLN A 76 7.49 -13.37 -10.61
CA GLN A 76 8.64 -13.68 -11.46
C GLN A 76 8.51 -13.00 -12.83
N VAL A 77 7.31 -13.10 -13.41
CA VAL A 77 6.95 -12.44 -14.66
C VAL A 77 6.83 -10.92 -14.49
N ALA A 78 6.05 -10.46 -13.51
CA ALA A 78 5.75 -9.04 -13.36
C ALA A 78 7.01 -8.20 -13.04
N PHE A 79 7.96 -8.73 -12.28
CA PHE A 79 9.20 -8.04 -11.95
C PHE A 79 10.34 -8.31 -12.94
N GLY A 80 10.05 -8.94 -14.09
CA GLY A 80 10.98 -9.10 -15.20
C GLY A 80 12.14 -10.08 -14.93
N TYR A 81 11.97 -11.03 -14.01
CA TYR A 81 12.96 -12.07 -13.75
C TYR A 81 12.84 -13.25 -14.71
N GLU A 82 11.62 -13.50 -15.21
CA GLU A 82 11.32 -14.55 -16.18
C GLU A 82 10.52 -13.97 -17.36
N GLU A 83 10.65 -14.61 -18.52
CA GLU A 83 9.84 -14.27 -19.69
C GLU A 83 8.36 -14.60 -19.47
N GLN A 84 7.50 -14.04 -20.33
CA GLN A 84 6.06 -14.31 -20.33
C GLN A 84 5.77 -15.56 -21.19
N PRO A 85 5.59 -16.77 -20.61
CA PRO A 85 5.23 -17.93 -21.41
C PRO A 85 3.82 -17.79 -21.98
N ALA A 86 3.52 -18.54 -23.05
CA ALA A 86 2.18 -18.58 -23.65
C ALA A 86 1.10 -18.91 -22.60
N PHE A 87 1.41 -19.80 -21.65
CA PHE A 87 0.52 -20.14 -20.54
C PHE A 87 0.10 -18.91 -19.70
N TYR A 88 0.99 -17.94 -19.54
CA TYR A 88 0.68 -16.66 -18.89
C TYR A 88 -0.14 -15.77 -19.84
N THR A 89 0.37 -15.48 -21.03
CA THR A 89 -0.26 -14.50 -21.95
C THR A 89 -1.65 -14.93 -22.45
N GLU A 90 -1.94 -16.23 -22.50
CA GLU A 90 -3.24 -16.78 -22.88
C GLU A 90 -4.24 -16.81 -21.71
N GLY A 91 -3.85 -16.37 -20.50
CA GLY A 91 -4.78 -16.18 -19.39
C GLY A 91 -5.05 -17.42 -18.52
N HIS A 92 -4.27 -18.49 -18.66
CA HIS A 92 -4.51 -19.75 -17.96
C HIS A 92 -4.43 -19.62 -16.43
N LEU A 93 -3.67 -18.66 -15.90
CA LEU A 93 -3.60 -18.43 -14.45
C LEU A 93 -4.88 -17.81 -13.88
N ALA A 94 -5.54 -16.93 -14.63
CA ALA A 94 -6.80 -16.32 -14.20
C ALA A 94 -8.00 -17.22 -14.47
N CYS A 95 -7.99 -17.92 -15.60
CA CYS A 95 -9.14 -18.70 -16.05
C CYS A 95 -9.42 -19.86 -15.08
N GLY A 96 -10.67 -19.96 -14.63
CA GLY A 96 -11.10 -20.93 -13.62
C GLY A 96 -10.85 -20.49 -12.17
N MET A 97 -10.10 -19.41 -11.93
CA MET A 97 -9.83 -18.89 -10.59
C MET A 97 -10.43 -17.50 -10.36
N TYR A 98 -10.26 -16.58 -11.33
CA TYR A 98 -10.74 -15.20 -11.30
C TYR A 98 -11.64 -14.88 -12.49
N THR A 99 -11.51 -15.60 -13.59
CA THR A 99 -12.29 -15.41 -14.82
C THR A 99 -12.86 -16.73 -15.33
N ASP A 100 -13.93 -16.66 -16.12
CA ASP A 100 -14.62 -17.82 -16.70
C ASP A 100 -14.06 -18.29 -18.05
N SER A 101 -13.15 -17.50 -18.64
CA SER A 101 -12.58 -17.74 -19.95
C SER A 101 -11.11 -17.30 -20.03
N LEU A 102 -10.39 -17.93 -20.97
CA LEU A 102 -9.00 -17.59 -21.31
C LEU A 102 -8.90 -16.14 -21.82
N GLU A 103 -9.87 -15.67 -22.62
CA GLU A 103 -9.87 -14.29 -23.12
C GLU A 103 -9.90 -13.27 -21.97
N ASN A 104 -10.81 -13.46 -21.00
CA ASN A 104 -10.88 -12.60 -19.82
C ASN A 104 -9.64 -12.75 -18.93
N GLY A 105 -9.05 -13.95 -18.90
CA GLY A 105 -7.81 -14.19 -18.16
C GLY A 105 -6.61 -13.48 -18.78
N ALA A 106 -6.49 -13.50 -20.11
CA ALA A 106 -5.43 -12.82 -20.85
C ALA A 106 -5.53 -11.30 -20.65
N LYS A 107 -6.74 -10.74 -20.66
CA LYS A 107 -6.99 -9.33 -20.29
C LYS A 107 -6.49 -9.01 -18.89
N SER A 108 -6.75 -9.90 -17.92
CA SER A 108 -6.29 -9.75 -16.54
C SER A 108 -4.77 -9.77 -16.43
N GLU A 109 -4.11 -10.72 -17.12
CA GLU A 109 -2.65 -10.78 -17.13
C GLU A 109 -2.02 -9.57 -17.82
N GLN A 110 -2.64 -9.08 -18.91
CA GLN A 110 -2.14 -7.91 -19.64
C GLN A 110 -2.15 -6.64 -18.78
N ASP A 111 -3.18 -6.45 -17.94
CA ASP A 111 -3.34 -5.25 -17.11
C ASP A 111 -2.33 -5.17 -15.95
N VAL A 112 -1.77 -6.30 -15.50
CA VAL A 112 -0.74 -6.33 -14.46
C VAL A 112 0.47 -5.49 -14.92
N PRO A 113 0.88 -4.45 -14.16
CA PRO A 113 2.08 -3.69 -14.45
C PRO A 113 3.32 -4.58 -14.43
N LYS A 114 4.22 -4.43 -15.40
CA LYS A 114 5.43 -5.27 -15.49
C LYS A 114 6.66 -4.45 -15.78
N PHE A 115 7.78 -4.87 -15.21
CA PHE A 115 9.10 -4.44 -15.64
C PHE A 115 9.56 -5.24 -16.85
N SER A 116 10.34 -4.61 -17.72
CA SER A 116 11.19 -5.33 -18.67
C SER A 116 12.38 -5.98 -17.95
N ALA A 117 13.10 -6.87 -18.64
CA ALA A 117 14.36 -7.42 -18.12
C ALA A 117 15.39 -6.30 -17.84
N GLU A 118 15.39 -5.25 -18.66
CA GLU A 118 16.24 -4.06 -18.50
C GLU A 118 15.78 -3.14 -17.36
N GLU A 119 14.56 -3.26 -16.86
CA GLU A 119 14.07 -2.56 -15.67
C GLU A 119 14.25 -3.41 -14.39
N SER A 120 14.24 -4.74 -14.52
CA SER A 120 14.32 -5.71 -13.41
C SER A 120 15.59 -5.58 -12.55
N GLY A 121 15.49 -5.88 -11.26
CA GLY A 121 16.64 -5.85 -10.35
C GLY A 121 16.28 -6.43 -9.00
N TYR A 122 17.08 -6.17 -7.99
CA TYR A 122 16.73 -6.48 -6.61
C TYR A 122 15.54 -5.63 -6.16
N TYR A 123 14.45 -6.28 -5.81
CA TYR A 123 13.38 -5.69 -5.03
C TYR A 123 13.85 -5.55 -3.59
N VAL A 124 13.90 -4.32 -3.09
CA VAL A 124 14.29 -4.00 -1.72
C VAL A 124 13.10 -3.37 -1.01
N SER A 125 12.70 -3.94 0.13
CA SER A 125 11.71 -3.36 1.03
C SER A 125 12.32 -3.13 2.40
N PHE A 126 11.97 -2.01 3.04
CA PHE A 126 12.50 -1.63 4.35
C PHE A 126 11.56 -0.66 5.07
N PRO A 127 11.47 -0.67 6.41
CA PRO A 127 10.72 0.35 7.13
C PRO A 127 11.39 1.73 6.96
N LEU A 128 10.61 2.78 6.72
CA LEU A 128 11.15 4.13 6.48
C LEU A 128 12.03 4.66 7.62
N GLU A 129 11.74 4.26 8.87
CA GLU A 129 12.53 4.63 10.05
C GLU A 129 13.96 4.08 10.02
N ARG A 130 14.24 3.04 9.22
CA ARG A 130 15.55 2.40 9.08
C ARG A 130 16.09 2.47 7.64
N ALA A 131 15.65 3.45 6.87
CA ALA A 131 16.09 3.64 5.51
C ALA A 131 17.61 3.94 5.45
N GLU A 132 18.40 3.00 4.92
CA GLU A 132 19.81 3.20 4.56
C GLU A 132 19.96 3.73 3.12
N ILE A 133 18.92 3.58 2.31
CA ILE A 133 18.84 4.05 0.92
C ILE A 133 17.56 4.87 0.72
N GLU A 134 17.58 5.77 -0.26
CA GLU A 134 16.38 6.51 -0.64
C GLU A 134 15.38 5.57 -1.34
N PRO A 135 14.12 5.48 -0.88
CA PRO A 135 13.11 4.66 -1.53
C PRO A 135 12.73 5.24 -2.90
N ASP A 136 12.43 4.38 -3.87
CA ASP A 136 11.84 4.84 -5.13
C ASP A 136 10.33 5.09 -4.91
N VAL A 137 9.68 4.18 -4.18
CA VAL A 137 8.26 4.22 -3.81
C VAL A 137 8.10 4.03 -2.32
N VAL A 138 7.07 4.65 -1.75
CA VAL A 138 6.61 4.38 -0.39
C VAL A 138 5.25 3.72 -0.46
N VAL A 139 5.04 2.68 0.34
CA VAL A 139 3.73 2.05 0.55
C VAL A 139 3.34 2.14 2.02
N ILE A 140 2.10 2.56 2.26
CA ILE A 140 1.46 2.58 3.57
C ILE A 140 0.25 1.67 3.52
N TYR A 141 0.19 0.74 4.47
CA TYR A 141 -1.01 -0.02 4.76
C TYR A 141 -1.76 0.63 5.93
N GLY A 142 -3.08 0.72 5.81
CA GLY A 142 -3.95 1.24 6.84
C GLY A 142 -5.41 1.00 6.51
N ASN A 143 -6.31 1.32 7.43
CA ASN A 143 -7.74 1.21 7.16
C ASN A 143 -8.22 2.25 6.14
N ALA A 144 -9.47 2.10 5.68
CA ALA A 144 -10.07 3.01 4.69
C ALA A 144 -10.00 4.50 5.10
N ALA A 145 -10.13 4.84 6.39
CA ALA A 145 -10.04 6.21 6.86
C ALA A 145 -8.61 6.76 6.83
N GLN A 146 -7.61 5.92 7.10
CA GLN A 146 -6.19 6.28 6.97
C GLN A 146 -5.79 6.46 5.50
N VAL A 147 -6.27 5.59 4.60
CA VAL A 147 -6.05 5.75 3.16
C VAL A 147 -6.75 7.00 2.63
N MET A 148 -7.98 7.28 3.05
CA MET A 148 -8.65 8.56 2.75
C MET A 148 -7.80 9.76 3.18
N ARG A 149 -7.12 9.66 4.33
CA ARG A 149 -6.26 10.74 4.83
C ARG A 149 -5.06 11.01 3.92
N LEU A 150 -4.47 9.96 3.37
CA LEU A 150 -3.38 10.02 2.39
C LEU A 150 -3.85 10.57 1.04
N VAL A 151 -5.02 10.12 0.56
CA VAL A 151 -5.67 10.64 -0.65
C VAL A 151 -5.91 12.14 -0.54
N ALA A 152 -6.52 12.60 0.56
CA ALA A 152 -6.77 14.02 0.80
C ALA A 152 -5.46 14.84 0.86
N GLY A 153 -4.41 14.28 1.48
CA GLY A 153 -3.10 14.92 1.52
C GLY A 153 -2.50 15.08 0.13
N MET A 154 -2.45 14.00 -0.66
CA MET A 154 -1.89 14.03 -2.01
C MET A 154 -2.66 14.95 -2.96
N LEU A 155 -3.99 15.00 -2.82
CA LEU A 155 -4.85 15.86 -3.65
C LEU A 155 -4.92 17.31 -3.16
N TYR A 156 -4.30 17.68 -2.04
CA TYR A 156 -4.43 19.04 -1.49
C TYR A 156 -3.95 20.12 -2.48
N LYS A 157 -2.83 19.87 -3.18
CA LYS A 157 -2.32 20.75 -4.23
C LYS A 157 -2.76 20.35 -5.64
N ARG A 158 -3.03 19.06 -5.86
CA ARG A 158 -3.37 18.51 -7.17
C ARG A 158 -4.84 18.68 -7.54
N GLY A 159 -5.73 18.73 -6.55
CA GLY A 159 -7.18 18.65 -6.76
C GLY A 159 -7.60 17.35 -7.45
N GLY A 160 -8.89 17.23 -7.78
CA GLY A 160 -9.40 16.11 -8.58
C GLY A 160 -9.44 14.77 -7.84
N SER A 161 -8.97 13.71 -8.51
CA SER A 161 -8.99 12.33 -8.01
C SER A 161 -7.68 11.60 -8.32
N ILE A 162 -7.43 10.50 -7.62
CA ILE A 162 -6.30 9.61 -7.91
C ILE A 162 -6.74 8.57 -8.94
N PRO A 163 -6.07 8.47 -10.11
CA PRO A 163 -6.39 7.46 -11.11
C PRO A 163 -5.76 6.12 -10.70
N SER A 164 -6.56 5.24 -10.12
CA SER A 164 -6.15 3.87 -9.75
C SER A 164 -7.00 2.82 -10.44
N THR A 165 -6.36 1.71 -10.78
CA THR A 165 -7.01 0.47 -11.24
C THR A 165 -7.09 -0.50 -10.07
N PHE A 166 -8.23 -1.18 -9.92
CA PHE A 166 -8.43 -2.15 -8.85
C PHE A 166 -8.43 -3.56 -9.41
N SER A 167 -7.51 -4.38 -8.92
CA SER A 167 -7.38 -5.78 -9.23
C SER A 167 -7.51 -6.60 -7.93
N SER A 168 -7.97 -7.85 -8.03
CA SER A 168 -7.98 -8.79 -6.90
C SER A 168 -6.74 -9.69 -6.87
N ARG A 169 -5.71 -9.35 -7.65
CA ARG A 169 -4.52 -10.16 -7.91
C ARG A 169 -3.30 -9.32 -8.28
N ALA A 170 -2.11 -9.81 -7.98
CA ALA A 170 -0.84 -9.18 -8.36
C ALA A 170 -0.64 -7.74 -7.86
N ASP A 171 -1.29 -7.37 -6.76
CA ASP A 171 -1.20 -6.03 -6.16
C ASP A 171 0.22 -5.59 -5.78
N CYS A 172 1.15 -6.52 -5.55
CA CYS A 172 2.56 -6.19 -5.38
C CYS A 172 3.15 -5.40 -6.56
N ALA A 173 2.66 -5.64 -7.78
CA ALA A 173 3.00 -4.85 -8.96
C ALA A 173 2.32 -3.47 -8.95
N ASP A 174 1.06 -3.38 -8.52
CA ASP A 174 0.35 -2.11 -8.35
C ASP A 174 0.99 -1.23 -7.25
N ILE A 175 1.54 -1.87 -6.21
CA ILE A 175 2.24 -1.19 -5.13
C ILE A 175 3.57 -0.61 -5.61
N ALA A 176 4.38 -1.38 -6.33
CA ALA A 176 5.77 -1.01 -6.64
C ALA A 176 5.95 -0.49 -8.07
N ILE A 177 5.50 -1.25 -9.07
CA ILE A 177 5.78 -1.01 -10.49
C ILE A 177 4.92 0.15 -11.02
N LYS A 178 3.61 0.16 -10.71
CA LYS A 178 2.70 1.19 -11.24
C LYS A 178 3.12 2.61 -10.85
N PRO A 179 3.49 2.94 -9.60
CA PRO A 179 3.93 4.28 -9.25
C PRO A 179 5.30 4.63 -9.86
N ILE A 180 6.20 3.65 -10.02
CA ILE A 180 7.49 3.87 -10.70
C ILE A 180 7.26 4.27 -12.16
N GLN A 181 6.43 3.53 -12.88
CA GLN A 181 6.21 3.74 -14.32
C GLN A 181 5.34 4.96 -14.62
N THR A 182 4.27 5.16 -13.84
CA THR A 182 3.30 6.24 -14.12
C THR A 182 3.63 7.54 -13.41
N GLY A 183 4.44 7.48 -12.34
CA GLY A 183 4.64 8.60 -11.42
C GLY A 183 3.37 9.00 -10.66
N GLN A 184 2.30 8.20 -10.72
CA GLN A 184 1.02 8.48 -10.06
C GLN A 184 0.86 7.67 -8.78
N PRO A 185 0.28 8.26 -7.72
CA PRO A 185 -0.07 7.53 -6.51
C PRO A 185 -1.14 6.47 -6.81
N GLN A 186 -1.15 5.39 -6.04
CA GLN A 186 -2.10 4.29 -6.18
C GLN A 186 -2.86 4.08 -4.88
N VAL A 187 -4.19 3.90 -4.99
CA VAL A 187 -5.05 3.35 -3.94
C VAL A 187 -5.29 1.90 -4.28
N ILE A 188 -4.83 0.98 -3.43
CA ILE A 188 -4.83 -0.45 -3.69
C ILE A 188 -5.77 -1.15 -2.72
N VAL A 189 -6.65 -1.98 -3.26
CA VAL A 189 -7.35 -3.03 -2.51
C VAL A 189 -6.43 -4.24 -2.54
N PRO A 190 -5.91 -4.71 -1.38
CA PRO A 190 -4.94 -5.79 -1.42
C PRO A 190 -5.54 -7.06 -2.01
N CYS A 191 -4.73 -7.89 -2.63
CA CYS A 191 -5.20 -9.06 -3.35
C CYS A 191 -5.41 -10.27 -2.43
N TYR A 192 -5.94 -11.37 -2.99
CA TYR A 192 -6.09 -12.62 -2.23
C TYR A 192 -4.73 -13.15 -1.75
N GLY A 193 -3.69 -13.07 -2.60
CA GLY A 193 -2.34 -13.50 -2.25
C GLY A 193 -1.70 -12.64 -1.16
N ASP A 194 -1.91 -11.33 -1.15
CA ASP A 194 -1.36 -10.43 -0.13
C ASP A 194 -1.97 -10.74 1.25
N ARG A 195 -3.28 -10.98 1.30
CA ARG A 195 -3.95 -11.46 2.53
C ARG A 195 -3.40 -12.79 3.01
N LEU A 196 -3.27 -13.75 2.10
CA LEU A 196 -2.86 -15.11 2.45
C LEU A 196 -1.39 -15.17 2.88
N PHE A 197 -0.50 -14.52 2.14
CA PHE A 197 0.96 -14.68 2.31
C PHE A 197 1.60 -13.56 3.14
N ALA A 198 1.14 -12.31 3.03
CA ALA A 198 1.64 -11.20 3.85
C ALA A 198 0.81 -10.95 5.12
N GLN A 199 -0.26 -11.73 5.33
CA GLN A 199 -1.17 -11.62 6.47
C GLN A 199 -1.87 -10.24 6.53
N THR A 200 -2.08 -9.61 5.37
CA THR A 200 -2.86 -8.38 5.24
C THR A 200 -4.29 -8.63 5.72
N GLN A 201 -4.82 -7.73 6.55
CA GLN A 201 -6.12 -7.89 7.21
C GLN A 201 -7.27 -7.37 6.35
N ASP A 202 -8.50 -7.84 6.61
CA ASP A 202 -9.68 -7.48 5.81
C ASP A 202 -10.02 -5.99 5.84
N HIS A 203 -9.66 -5.30 6.93
CA HIS A 203 -9.88 -3.87 7.07
C HIS A 203 -8.75 -3.04 6.45
N GLU A 204 -7.66 -3.65 6.00
CA GLU A 204 -6.51 -2.96 5.44
C GLU A 204 -6.66 -2.69 3.94
N MET A 205 -6.27 -1.49 3.58
CA MET A 205 -6.01 -1.01 2.24
C MET A 205 -4.55 -0.55 2.14
N ALA A 206 -4.02 -0.48 0.92
CA ALA A 206 -2.69 0.07 0.69
C ALA A 206 -2.76 1.37 -0.12
N PHE A 207 -1.81 2.26 0.15
CA PHE A 207 -1.60 3.49 -0.61
C PHE A 207 -0.11 3.58 -0.93
N SER A 208 0.23 3.67 -2.22
CA SER A 208 1.61 3.85 -2.65
C SER A 208 1.82 5.10 -3.49
N PHE A 209 3.02 5.66 -3.43
CA PHE A 209 3.38 6.85 -4.19
C PHE A 209 4.89 6.93 -4.38
N HIS A 210 5.34 7.65 -5.41
CA HIS A 210 6.76 7.86 -5.67
C HIS A 210 7.37 8.77 -4.59
N PHE A 211 8.50 8.38 -4.00
CA PHE A 211 9.09 9.10 -2.86
C PHE A 211 9.38 10.58 -3.10
N ARG A 212 9.64 10.99 -4.36
CA ARG A 212 9.82 12.41 -4.73
C ARG A 212 8.63 13.29 -4.32
N ASP A 213 7.43 12.71 -4.20
CA ASP A 213 6.20 13.40 -3.82
C ASP A 213 5.99 13.47 -2.29
N ALA A 214 6.93 12.95 -1.48
CA ALA A 214 6.80 12.89 -0.02
C ALA A 214 6.59 14.26 0.63
N ALA A 215 7.36 15.27 0.21
CA ALA A 215 7.22 16.63 0.73
C ALA A 215 5.83 17.20 0.39
N GLU A 216 5.35 16.98 -0.84
CA GLU A 216 4.04 17.44 -1.29
C GLU A 216 2.91 16.79 -0.48
N LEU A 217 2.99 15.47 -0.26
CA LEU A 217 2.04 14.74 0.58
C LEU A 217 2.00 15.33 1.99
N VAL A 218 3.16 15.53 2.65
CA VAL A 218 3.20 16.04 4.02
C VAL A 218 2.65 17.46 4.10
N GLU A 219 3.00 18.34 3.16
CA GLU A 219 2.42 19.67 3.07
C GLU A 219 0.89 19.61 2.93
N GLY A 220 0.39 18.68 2.11
CA GLY A 220 -1.03 18.43 1.96
C GLY A 220 -1.69 17.89 3.24
N LEU A 221 -1.05 16.96 3.94
CA LEU A 221 -1.53 16.49 5.24
C LEU A 221 -1.64 17.65 6.23
N VAL A 222 -0.64 18.54 6.30
CA VAL A 222 -0.71 19.74 7.16
C VAL A 222 -1.85 20.67 6.71
N GLY A 223 -1.98 20.91 5.41
CA GLY A 223 -2.99 21.78 4.82
C GLY A 223 -4.42 21.33 5.12
N THR A 224 -4.74 20.06 4.85
CA THR A 224 -6.08 19.53 5.10
C THR A 224 -6.39 19.43 6.60
N GLN A 225 -5.38 19.23 7.46
CA GLN A 225 -5.53 19.25 8.92
C GLN A 225 -6.02 20.62 9.40
N LYS A 226 -5.44 21.71 8.87
CA LYS A 226 -5.89 23.09 9.14
C LYS A 226 -7.33 23.30 8.66
N GLY A 227 -7.70 22.69 7.53
CA GLY A 227 -9.08 22.64 7.01
C GLY A 227 -10.04 21.74 7.79
N GLY A 228 -9.57 21.04 8.84
CA GLY A 228 -10.40 20.22 9.73
C GLY A 228 -10.39 18.72 9.42
N ILE A 229 -9.87 18.30 8.27
CA ILE A 229 -9.76 16.90 7.86
C ILE A 229 -8.58 16.23 8.58
N ARG A 230 -8.87 15.31 9.49
CA ARG A 230 -7.89 14.69 10.40
C ARG A 230 -8.20 13.23 10.67
N TYR A 231 -7.21 12.50 11.18
CA TYR A 231 -7.37 11.13 11.69
C TYR A 231 -6.93 11.06 13.17
N PRO A 232 -7.66 10.35 14.07
CA PRO A 232 -8.95 9.68 13.85
C PRO A 232 -10.06 10.63 13.40
N ILE A 233 -11.08 10.11 12.71
CA ILE A 233 -12.20 10.90 12.22
C ILE A 233 -12.97 11.47 13.43
N PRO A 234 -13.16 12.80 13.52
CA PRO A 234 -13.91 13.40 14.62
C PRO A 234 -15.37 12.93 14.62
N SER A 235 -15.89 12.51 15.78
CA SER A 235 -17.32 12.25 15.95
C SER A 235 -18.07 13.57 16.05
N PHE A 236 -19.10 13.75 15.23
CA PHE A 236 -20.03 14.87 15.37
C PHE A 236 -21.06 14.53 16.46
N LEU A 237 -20.92 15.12 17.65
CA LEU A 237 -21.83 14.91 18.78
C LEU A 237 -22.69 16.15 19.11
N ARG A 238 -22.68 17.16 18.24
CA ARG A 238 -23.42 18.43 18.43
C ARG A 238 -24.85 18.32 17.88
N TYR A 239 -25.54 17.27 18.26
CA TYR A 239 -26.96 17.06 17.98
C TYR A 239 -27.71 16.87 19.30
N GLN A 240 -28.99 17.25 19.32
CA GLN A 240 -29.86 16.96 20.46
C GLN A 240 -30.31 15.50 20.37
N ALA A 241 -30.15 14.73 21.45
CA ALA A 241 -30.68 13.39 21.51
C ALA A 241 -32.21 13.43 21.58
N GLU A 242 -32.87 12.62 20.75
CA GLU A 242 -34.29 12.34 20.88
C GLU A 242 -34.49 11.22 21.89
N PHE A 243 -35.14 11.54 23.01
CA PHE A 243 -35.42 10.56 24.06
C PHE A 243 -36.80 9.91 23.87
N PRO A 244 -37.00 8.68 24.39
CA PRO A 244 -38.32 8.03 24.37
C PRO A 244 -39.42 8.87 25.05
N PRO A 245 -40.71 8.65 24.72
CA PRO A 245 -41.83 9.43 25.29
C PRO A 245 -41.89 9.46 26.82
N THR A 246 -41.47 8.39 27.50
CA THR A 246 -41.42 8.33 28.96
C THR A 246 -40.42 9.32 29.56
N TYR A 247 -39.30 9.59 28.88
CA TYR A 247 -38.26 10.52 29.32
C TYR A 247 -38.68 11.96 29.00
N GLN A 248 -39.34 12.16 27.85
CA GLN A 248 -39.94 13.45 27.52
C GLN A 248 -41.05 13.82 28.51
N LYS A 249 -41.87 12.86 28.95
CA LYS A 249 -42.87 13.06 30.01
C LYS A 249 -42.21 13.47 31.33
N LEU A 250 -41.15 12.79 31.74
CA LEU A 250 -40.37 13.17 32.93
C LEU A 250 -39.78 14.58 32.79
N ALA A 251 -39.24 14.93 31.62
CA ALA A 251 -38.73 16.26 31.35
C ALA A 251 -39.82 17.34 31.42
N GLY A 252 -41.04 17.04 30.95
CA GLY A 252 -42.21 17.91 31.10
C GLY A 252 -42.57 18.19 32.56
N MET A 253 -42.50 17.16 33.43
CA MET A 253 -42.75 17.32 34.88
C MET A 253 -41.73 18.25 35.57
N PHE A 254 -40.53 18.43 35.02
CA PHE A 254 -39.56 19.41 35.54
C PHE A 254 -39.93 20.85 35.14
N GLY A 255 -40.54 21.03 33.96
CA GLY A 255 -40.98 22.33 33.47
C GLY A 255 -42.21 22.89 34.17
N GLU A 256 -43.03 22.03 34.79
CA GLU A 256 -44.25 22.41 35.54
C GLU A 256 -43.96 22.97 36.95
N LYS A 257 -42.69 23.04 37.38
CA LYS A 257 -42.29 23.51 38.72
C LYS A 257 -41.95 25.00 38.84
N ASN A 258 -42.23 25.81 37.82
CA ASN A 258 -42.12 27.28 37.87
C ASN A 258 -43.48 27.94 37.83
#